data_AF-N9M9W6-F1
#
_entry.id   AF-N9M9W6-F1
#
_cell.length_a   1.000
_cell.length_b   1.000
_cell.length_c   1.000
_cell.angle_alpha   90.00
_cell.angle_beta   90.00
_cell.angle_gamma   90.00
#
_symmetry.space_group_name_H-M   'P 1'
#
loop_
_entity.id
_entity.type
_entity.pdbx_description
1 polymer ?
#
loop_
_entity_poly.entity_id
_entity_poly.type
_entity_poly.pdbx_seq_one_letter_code
_entity_poly.pdbx_strand_id
1 'polypeptide(L)'
;MEQILSQLLKHIDAIAREKNRDVLFVHFEQYVYPDQDAHSVRQMFIGWLEQQGIRYIPCLGIEPTVRSDVYSGSLYLDVPFDLQHKTYQKLSEYLEDDQGNMKIEGIQFFVLSLGLALELESDGKLPEWGGLRS
;
A
#
# COMPACT_ATOMS: atom_id res chain seq x y z
N MET A 1 6.65 -14.53 -19.01
CA MET A 1 6.69 -13.48 -17.96
C MET A 1 5.86 -13.95 -16.77
N GLU A 2 6.34 -14.98 -16.07
CA GLU A 2 5.60 -15.71 -15.02
C GLU A 2 6.37 -15.69 -13.68
N GLN A 3 7.11 -14.62 -13.40
CA GLN A 3 8.05 -14.62 -12.28
C GLN A 3 7.72 -13.64 -11.15
N ILE A 4 6.57 -12.96 -11.22
CA ILE A 4 6.08 -12.12 -10.11
C ILE A 4 5.18 -12.93 -9.17
N LEU A 5 4.54 -14.02 -9.63
CA LEU A 5 3.65 -14.86 -8.82
C LEU A 5 4.36 -15.81 -7.82
N SER A 6 5.69 -15.86 -7.80
CA SER A 6 6.46 -16.74 -6.90
C SER A 6 6.83 -16.08 -5.56
N GLN A 7 6.56 -14.78 -5.39
CA GLN A 7 6.69 -14.11 -4.10
C GLN A 7 5.29 -13.91 -3.53
N LEU A 8 5.04 -14.52 -2.36
CA LEU A 8 3.87 -14.19 -1.54
C LEU A 8 3.89 -12.67 -1.34
N LEU A 9 2.91 -11.96 -1.90
CA LEU A 9 2.83 -10.52 -1.73
C LEU A 9 2.72 -10.21 -0.24
N LYS A 10 3.51 -9.23 0.22
CA LYS A 10 3.44 -8.81 1.62
C LYS A 10 2.26 -7.89 1.82
N HIS A 11 1.59 -8.04 2.96
CA HIS A 11 0.69 -7.02 3.45
C HIS A 11 1.46 -5.75 3.82
N ILE A 12 0.80 -4.60 3.65
CA ILE A 12 1.41 -3.31 3.90
C ILE A 12 1.83 -3.12 5.37
N ASP A 13 1.11 -3.73 6.32
CA ASP A 13 1.48 -3.72 7.75
C ASP A 13 2.74 -4.55 8.02
N ALA A 14 2.94 -5.67 7.32
CA ALA A 14 4.18 -6.44 7.40
C ALA A 14 5.36 -5.62 6.84
N ILE A 15 5.16 -4.90 5.74
CA ILE A 15 6.18 -3.99 5.18
C ILE A 15 6.52 -2.87 6.18
N ALA A 16 5.52 -2.28 6.84
CA ALA A 16 5.73 -1.24 7.85
C ALA A 16 6.60 -1.72 9.01
N ARG A 17 6.31 -2.92 9.52
CA ARG A 17 7.08 -3.58 10.58
C ARG A 17 8.51 -3.89 10.15
N GLU A 18 8.71 -4.43 8.95
CA GLU A 18 10.05 -4.72 8.41
C GLU A 18 10.90 -3.46 8.21
N LYS A 19 10.28 -2.38 7.74
CA LYS A 19 10.97 -1.10 7.56
C LYS A 19 11.13 -0.32 8.86
N ASN A 20 10.41 -0.72 9.92
CA ASN A 20 10.34 -0.06 11.21
C ASN A 20 10.04 1.45 11.09
N ARG A 21 9.06 1.78 10.23
CA ARG A 21 8.62 3.16 9.98
C ARG A 21 7.22 3.19 9.37
N ASP A 22 6.64 4.37 9.33
CA ASP A 22 5.42 4.65 8.56
C ASP A 22 5.67 4.41 7.06
N VAL A 23 4.67 3.86 6.40
CA VAL A 23 4.74 3.45 4.99
C VAL A 23 3.62 4.09 4.19
N LEU A 24 3.92 4.29 2.91
CA LEU A 24 3.03 4.90 1.95
C LEU A 24 2.57 3.84 0.97
N PHE A 25 1.29 3.82 0.67
CA PHE A 25 0.75 2.91 -0.34
C PHE A 25 -0.43 3.54 -1.07
N VAL A 26 -0.69 3.03 -2.27
CA VAL A 26 -1.85 3.39 -3.08
C VAL A 26 -2.73 2.19 -3.35
N HIS A 27 -4.02 2.44 -3.47
CA HIS A 27 -5.02 1.49 -3.92
C HIS A 27 -5.75 2.02 -5.16
N PHE A 28 -6.19 1.11 -6.03
CA PHE A 28 -6.87 1.44 -7.27
C PHE A 28 -8.27 0.83 -7.28
N GLU A 29 -9.30 1.68 -7.31
CA GLU A 29 -10.69 1.25 -7.08
C GLU A 29 -11.23 0.31 -8.17
N GLN A 30 -10.76 0.46 -9.42
CA GLN A 30 -11.26 -0.29 -10.59
C GLN A 30 -10.22 -1.26 -11.14
N TYR A 31 -9.30 -1.72 -10.29
CA TYR A 31 -8.28 -2.67 -10.74
C TYR A 31 -8.85 -4.05 -11.02
N VAL A 32 -8.55 -4.57 -12.21
CA VAL A 32 -8.86 -5.95 -12.60
C VAL A 32 -7.55 -6.65 -12.93
N TYR A 33 -7.31 -7.80 -12.30
CA TYR A 33 -6.16 -8.64 -12.61
C TYR A 33 -6.46 -9.59 -13.78
N PRO A 34 -5.53 -9.77 -14.74
CA PRO A 34 -4.33 -8.96 -14.96
C PRO A 34 -4.68 -7.59 -15.56
N ASP A 35 -3.86 -6.60 -15.24
CA ASP A 35 -3.97 -5.24 -15.81
C ASP A 35 -3.49 -5.24 -17.25
N GLN A 36 -4.42 -5.39 -18.19
CA GLN A 36 -4.14 -5.48 -19.63
C GLN A 36 -4.23 -4.11 -20.33
N ASP A 37 -4.73 -3.08 -19.65
CA ASP A 37 -4.89 -1.76 -20.22
C ASP A 37 -3.66 -0.89 -19.91
N ALA A 38 -2.85 -0.63 -20.95
CA ALA A 38 -1.68 0.25 -20.86
C ALA A 38 -2.03 1.71 -20.51
N HIS A 39 -3.29 2.10 -20.68
CA HIS A 39 -3.81 3.42 -20.34
C HIS A 39 -4.60 3.42 -19.03
N SER A 40 -4.57 2.32 -18.27
CA SER A 40 -5.18 2.30 -16.95
C SER A 40 -4.51 3.33 -16.04
N VAL A 41 -5.30 3.88 -15.11
CA VAL A 41 -4.81 4.84 -14.11
C VAL A 41 -3.58 4.28 -13.36
N ARG A 42 -3.55 2.97 -13.14
CA ARG A 42 -2.41 2.28 -12.53
C ARG A 42 -1.15 2.32 -13.40
N GLN A 43 -1.26 2.01 -14.69
CA GLN A 43 -0.11 2.06 -15.60
C GLN A 43 0.41 3.50 -15.78
N MET A 44 -0.49 4.47 -15.87
CA MET A 44 -0.12 5.89 -15.91
C MET A 44 0.63 6.32 -14.64
N PHE A 45 0.15 5.90 -13.47
CA PHE A 45 0.82 6.18 -12.20
C PHE A 45 2.18 5.50 -12.07
N ILE A 46 2.29 4.22 -12.47
CA ILE A 46 3.56 3.49 -12.51
C ILE A 46 4.57 4.21 -13.41
N GLY A 47 4.16 4.61 -14.62
CA GLY A 47 5.02 5.35 -15.53
C GLY A 47 5.49 6.68 -14.93
N TRP A 48 4.63 7.38 -14.19
CA TRP A 48 5.02 8.59 -13.46
C TRP A 48 6.03 8.29 -12.34
N LEU A 49 5.82 7.23 -11.54
CA LEU A 49 6.77 6.82 -10.49
C LEU A 49 8.16 6.51 -11.05
N GLU A 50 8.22 5.80 -12.18
CA GLU A 50 9.48 5.46 -12.86
C GLU A 50 10.20 6.72 -13.37
N GLN A 51 9.47 7.68 -13.94
CA GLN A 51 10.03 8.98 -14.33
C GLN A 51 10.60 9.78 -13.15
N GLN A 52 9.97 9.68 -11.97
CA GLN A 52 10.47 10.33 -10.76
C GLN A 52 11.57 9.54 -10.04
N GLY A 53 11.90 8.33 -10.49
CA GLY A 53 12.85 7.44 -9.82
C GLY A 53 12.35 6.90 -8.47
N ILE A 54 11.04 6.84 -8.28
CA ILE A 54 10.41 6.32 -7.06
C ILE A 54 10.27 4.81 -7.17
N ARG A 55 10.86 4.08 -6.22
CA ARG A 55 10.74 2.62 -6.15
C ARG A 55 9.39 2.23 -5.58
N TYR A 56 8.75 1.22 -6.17
CA TYR A 56 7.48 0.67 -5.74
C TYR A 56 7.52 -0.86 -5.77
N ILE A 57 6.69 -1.51 -4.95
CA ILE A 57 6.44 -2.96 -5.03
C ILE A 57 4.94 -3.25 -4.90
N PRO A 58 4.41 -4.27 -5.61
CA PRO A 58 3.07 -4.77 -5.35
C PRO A 58 2.91 -5.23 -3.90
N CYS A 59 1.80 -4.89 -3.27
CA CYS A 59 1.49 -5.30 -1.90
C CYS A 59 0.01 -5.63 -1.73
N LEU A 60 -0.31 -6.35 -0.65
CA LEU A 60 -1.67 -6.52 -0.18
C LEU A 60 -2.05 -5.36 0.75
N GLY A 61 -3.35 -5.12 0.90
CA GLY A 61 -3.88 -4.15 1.86
C GLY A 61 -3.68 -4.60 3.31
N ILE A 62 -4.35 -3.93 4.24
CA ILE A 62 -4.28 -4.24 5.68
C ILE A 62 -5.05 -5.54 5.98
N GLU A 63 -4.39 -6.48 6.67
CA GLU A 63 -5.05 -7.67 7.23
C GLU A 63 -5.94 -7.27 8.45
N PRO A 64 -7.17 -7.81 8.66
CA PRO A 64 -7.91 -8.78 7.87
C PRO A 64 -8.97 -8.13 6.96
N THR A 65 -8.96 -6.79 6.81
CA THR A 65 -9.99 -6.04 6.08
C THR A 65 -10.14 -6.53 4.64
N VAL A 66 -9.04 -7.00 4.06
CA VAL A 66 -9.01 -7.69 2.77
C VAL A 66 -8.95 -9.20 3.03
N ARG A 67 -10.10 -9.81 3.34
CA ARG A 67 -10.26 -11.27 3.54
C ARG A 67 -9.97 -12.13 2.30
N SER A 68 -9.37 -11.55 1.27
CA SER A 68 -8.91 -12.28 0.10
C SER A 68 -7.41 -12.04 -0.03
N ASP A 69 -6.62 -13.11 -0.01
CA ASP A 69 -5.22 -13.13 -0.50
C ASP A 69 -5.11 -12.78 -2.00
N VAL A 70 -6.20 -12.31 -2.61
CA VAL A 70 -6.31 -11.90 -3.99
C VAL A 70 -5.77 -10.48 -4.11
N TYR A 71 -4.69 -10.36 -4.87
CA TYR A 71 -4.07 -9.09 -5.20
C TYR A 71 -5.04 -8.14 -5.91
N SER A 72 -5.27 -6.97 -5.31
CA SER A 72 -6.18 -5.93 -5.80
C SER A 72 -5.46 -4.74 -6.47
N GLY A 73 -4.19 -4.92 -6.87
CA GLY A 73 -3.46 -3.90 -7.63
C GLY A 73 -2.67 -2.88 -6.81
N SER A 74 -2.79 -2.91 -5.48
CA SER A 74 -2.16 -1.96 -4.57
C SER A 74 -0.63 -1.97 -4.65
N LEU A 75 -0.03 -0.81 -4.42
CA LEU A 75 1.42 -0.62 -4.48
C LEU A 75 1.93 0.05 -3.21
N TYR A 76 2.96 -0.55 -2.58
CA TYR A 76 3.79 0.14 -1.61
C TYR A 76 4.79 1.05 -2.34
N LEU A 77 5.00 2.24 -1.79
CA LEU A 77 5.94 3.23 -2.30
C LEU A 77 7.11 3.34 -1.32
N ASP A 78 8.35 3.12 -1.79
CA ASP A 78 9.55 3.16 -0.93
C ASP A 78 10.02 4.60 -0.68
N VAL A 79 9.12 5.37 -0.08
CA VAL A 79 9.30 6.77 0.32
C VAL A 79 8.96 6.88 1.81
N PRO A 80 9.78 7.56 2.63
CA PRO A 80 9.42 7.86 4.02
C PRO A 80 8.26 8.86 4.07
N PHE A 81 7.30 8.59 4.94
CA PHE A 81 6.31 9.59 5.33
C PHE A 81 7.01 10.64 6.20
N ASP A 82 7.35 11.77 5.59
CA ASP A 82 7.98 12.91 6.24
C ASP A 82 7.63 14.16 5.43
N LEU A 83 6.95 15.12 6.08
CA LEU A 83 6.49 16.37 5.46
C LEU A 83 7.64 17.23 4.92
N GLN A 84 8.87 17.03 5.39
CA GLN A 84 10.06 17.74 4.90
C GLN A 84 10.79 16.97 3.79
N HIS A 85 10.43 15.70 3.57
CA HIS A 85 11.07 14.85 2.58
C HIS A 85 10.64 15.21 1.16
N LYS A 86 11.60 15.60 0.31
CA LYS A 86 11.32 16.15 -1.02
C LYS A 86 10.59 15.19 -1.95
N THR A 87 10.86 13.90 -1.87
CA THR A 87 10.14 12.90 -2.67
C THR A 87 8.71 12.71 -2.17
N TYR A 88 8.48 12.85 -0.86
CA TYR A 88 7.13 12.78 -0.30
C TYR A 88 6.31 14.00 -0.72
N GLN A 89 6.89 15.20 -0.63
CA GLN A 89 6.25 16.44 -1.10
C GLN A 89 5.82 16.32 -2.57
N LYS A 90 6.71 15.88 -3.46
CA LYS A 90 6.38 15.66 -4.88
C LYS A 90 5.25 14.64 -5.09
N LEU A 91 5.26 13.55 -4.30
CA LEU A 91 4.26 12.50 -4.39
C LEU A 91 2.88 13.00 -3.94
N SER A 92 2.82 13.66 -2.78
CA SER A 92 1.59 14.26 -2.26
C SER A 92 1.09 15.36 -3.20
N GLU A 93 1.95 16.26 -3.69
CA GLU A 93 1.57 17.31 -4.66
C GLU A 93 1.04 16.75 -5.98
N TYR A 94 1.48 15.56 -6.40
CA TYR A 94 0.98 14.91 -7.60
C TYR A 94 -0.39 14.25 -7.38
N LEU A 95 -0.58 13.63 -6.22
CA LEU A 95 -1.76 12.84 -5.88
C LEU A 95 -2.90 13.66 -5.26
N GLU A 96 -2.58 14.70 -4.51
CA GLU A 96 -3.50 15.46 -3.65
C GLU A 96 -3.49 16.95 -4.00
N ASP A 97 -4.64 17.61 -3.86
CA ASP A 97 -4.76 19.07 -3.93
C ASP A 97 -4.35 19.77 -2.62
N ASP A 98 -4.46 21.10 -2.59
CA ASP A 98 -4.13 21.91 -1.41
C ASP A 98 -5.10 21.69 -0.23
N GLN A 99 -6.21 21.00 -0.46
CA GLN A 99 -7.18 20.59 0.55
C GLN A 99 -7.01 19.13 0.99
N GLY A 100 -6.09 18.39 0.38
CA GLY A 100 -5.86 16.97 0.64
C GLY A 100 -6.83 16.03 -0.09
N ASN A 101 -7.60 16.51 -1.08
CA ASN A 101 -8.43 15.64 -1.91
C ASN A 101 -7.59 15.01 -3.03
N MET A 102 -7.93 13.79 -3.41
CA MET A 102 -7.29 13.10 -4.54
C MET A 102 -7.56 13.83 -5.86
N LYS A 103 -6.48 14.17 -6.58
CA LYS A 103 -6.52 14.78 -7.92
C LYS A 103 -6.84 13.79 -9.04
N ILE A 104 -6.49 12.52 -8.84
CA ILE A 104 -6.58 11.47 -9.84
C ILE A 104 -7.71 10.52 -9.44
N GLU A 105 -8.78 10.51 -10.22
CA GLU A 105 -9.90 9.60 -10.01
C GLU A 105 -9.44 8.14 -10.07
N GLY A 106 -9.95 7.32 -9.15
CA GLY A 106 -9.63 5.91 -9.06
C GLY A 106 -8.31 5.57 -8.36
N ILE A 107 -7.54 6.56 -7.89
CA ILE A 107 -6.43 6.36 -6.95
C ILE A 107 -6.85 6.77 -5.55
N GLN A 108 -6.52 5.94 -4.58
CA GLN A 108 -6.55 6.29 -3.16
C GLN A 108 -5.13 6.22 -2.60
N PHE A 109 -4.72 7.25 -1.86
CA PHE A 109 -3.39 7.36 -1.25
C PHE A 109 -3.48 7.27 0.26
N PHE A 110 -2.65 6.44 0.86
CA PHE A 110 -2.72 6.13 2.28
C PHE A 110 -1.35 6.14 2.95
N VAL A 111 -1.36 6.55 4.22
CA VAL A 111 -0.26 6.36 5.15
C VAL A 111 -0.69 5.30 6.17
N LEU A 112 0.11 4.24 6.29
CA LEU A 112 -0.02 3.32 7.41
C LEU A 112 1.06 3.63 8.44
N SER A 113 0.64 3.95 9.66
CA SER A 113 1.57 4.20 10.75
C SER A 113 2.18 2.88 11.25
N LEU A 114 3.44 2.93 11.69
CA LEU A 114 4.09 1.79 12.35
C LEU A 114 3.31 1.36 13.59
N GLY A 115 2.75 2.32 14.35
CA GLY A 115 1.94 2.05 15.53
C GLY A 115 0.74 1.14 15.22
N LEU A 116 -0.02 1.47 14.18
CA LEU A 116 -1.15 0.65 13.75
C LEU A 116 -0.70 -0.71 13.22
N ALA A 117 0.42 -0.77 12.49
CA ALA A 117 0.97 -2.02 12.00
C ALA A 117 1.38 -2.98 13.14
N LEU A 118 1.90 -2.45 14.26
CA LEU A 118 2.23 -3.23 15.46
C LEU A 118 0.99 -3.68 16.22
N GLU A 119 -0.05 -2.84 16.28
CA GLU A 119 -1.35 -3.18 16.90
C GLU A 119 -2.01 -4.35 16.16
N LEU A 120 -2.07 -4.29 14.83
CA LEU A 120 -2.63 -5.35 13.98
C LEU A 120 -1.89 -6.69 14.15
N GLU A 121 -0.57 -6.65 14.30
CA GLU A 121 0.22 -7.86 14.60
C GLU A 121 -0.15 -8.45 15.97
N SER A 122 -0.41 -7.60 16.97
CA SER A 122 -0.78 -8.07 18.31
C SER A 122 -2.19 -8.66 18.35
N ASP A 123 -3.14 -8.07 17.61
CA ASP A 123 -4.52 -8.55 17.51
C ASP A 123 -4.60 -9.88 16.76
N GLY A 124 -3.81 -10.06 15.69
CA GLY A 124 -3.68 -11.34 14.99
C GLY A 124 -2.99 -12.45 15.80
N LYS A 125 -2.38 -12.11 16.94
CA LYS A 125 -1.71 -13.05 17.87
C LYS A 125 -2.56 -13.43 19.08
N LEU A 126 -3.77 -12.89 19.25
CA LEU A 126 -4.69 -13.41 20.27
C LEU A 126 -5.05 -14.86 19.90
N PRO A 127 -4.69 -15.86 20.71
CA PRO A 127 -5.07 -17.23 20.41
C PRO A 127 -6.60 -17.35 20.47
N GLU A 128 -7.19 -17.76 19.35
CA GLU A 128 -8.52 -18.35 19.36
C GLU A 128 -8.43 -19.57 20.29
N TRP A 129 -9.04 -19.45 21.49
CA TRP A 129 -9.11 -20.44 22.58
C TRP A 129 -7.95 -20.44 23.60
N GLY A 130 -8.15 -19.64 24.64
CA GLY A 130 -7.39 -19.67 25.89
C GLY A 130 -8.17 -19.18 27.11
N GLY A 131 -9.40 -19.68 27.29
CA GLY A 131 -10.16 -19.81 28.55
C GLY A 131 -10.11 -18.75 29.65
N LEU A 132 -11.30 -18.36 30.14
CA LEU A 132 -11.57 -18.53 31.57
C LEU A 132 -13.02 -18.97 31.77
N ARG A 133 -13.17 -20.22 32.19
CA ARG A 133 -14.23 -20.60 33.10
C ARG A 133 -13.99 -19.85 34.41
N SER A 134 -15.00 -19.14 34.88
CA SER A 134 -15.41 -19.08 36.29
C SER A 134 -16.88 -18.67 36.34
#